data_AF-A0A7J5DRQ5-F1
#
_entry.id   AF-A0A7J5DRQ5-F1
#
_cell.length_a   1.000
_cell.length_b   1.000
_cell.length_c   1.000
_cell.angle_alpha   90.00
_cell.angle_beta   90.00
_cell.angle_gamma   90.00
#
_symmetry.space_group_name_H-M   'P 1'
#
loop_
_entity.id
_entity.type
_entity.pdbx_description
1 polymer ?
#
loop_
_entity_poly.entity_id
_entity_poly.type
_entity_poly.pdbx_seq_one_letter_code
_entity_poly.pdbx_strand_id
1 'polypeptide(L)'
;MTRTSVTTRAATRDDAPALAELWSDAVRRADRADQVADIELVIKAAEMSPEQRVVVVEYDGQVAGAVYLRITTLSPLNLEPCVQSIQPRVFDRCRRHGAGHALMEAATAFAEEHGILHVVTAVPNSSREANRFMARLGLAPVVMYRIAPTSLLRSRVSPQRQQTGVEGTRHRVLAARRSLRRSRAERLSLPDPEQA
;
A
#
# COMPACT_ATOMS: atom_id res chain seq x y z
N MET A 1 0.84 35.59 19.02
CA MET A 1 0.09 34.39 18.57
C MET A 1 0.94 33.69 17.53
N THR A 2 1.66 32.64 17.92
CA THR A 2 2.37 31.76 16.99
C THR A 2 1.32 31.04 16.15
N ARG A 3 1.30 31.30 14.83
CA ARG A 3 0.44 30.54 13.92
C ARG A 3 1.02 29.14 13.83
N THR A 4 0.27 28.15 14.31
CA THR A 4 0.56 26.76 13.99
C THR A 4 0.56 26.57 12.47
N SER A 5 1.68 26.08 11.94
CA SER A 5 1.88 25.91 10.51
C SER A 5 1.72 24.44 10.13
N VAL A 6 0.84 24.17 9.17
CA VAL A 6 0.81 22.91 8.44
C VAL A 6 1.73 23.04 7.24
N THR A 7 2.68 22.12 7.09
CA THR A 7 3.62 22.10 5.97
C THR A 7 3.68 20.71 5.35
N THR A 8 4.08 20.63 4.08
CA THR A 8 4.30 19.37 3.35
C THR A 8 5.77 19.26 2.97
N ARG A 9 6.28 18.02 2.95
CA ARG A 9 7.60 17.70 2.38
C ARG A 9 7.62 16.27 1.85
N ALA A 10 8.63 15.95 1.06
CA ALA A 10 8.92 14.55 0.73
C ALA A 10 9.26 13.77 2.02
N ALA A 11 8.78 12.53 2.09
CA ALA A 11 9.18 11.62 3.16
C ALA A 11 10.66 11.29 3.03
N THR A 12 11.34 11.12 4.16
CA THR A 12 12.69 10.59 4.24
C THR A 12 12.65 9.22 4.93
N ARG A 13 13.77 8.49 4.88
CA ARG A 13 13.89 7.19 5.56
C ARG A 13 13.50 7.26 7.05
N ASP A 14 13.79 8.36 7.72
CA ASP A 14 13.51 8.53 9.16
C ASP A 14 12.01 8.61 9.48
N ASP A 15 11.16 8.88 8.48
CA ASP A 15 9.70 8.87 8.66
C ASP A 15 9.14 7.43 8.70
N ALA A 16 9.90 6.42 8.26
CA ALA A 16 9.40 5.05 8.09
C ALA A 16 8.72 4.45 9.34
N PRO A 17 9.24 4.63 10.57
CA PRO A 17 8.54 4.22 11.78
C PRO A 17 7.16 4.90 11.92
N ALA A 18 7.06 6.21 11.75
CA ALA A 18 5.78 6.90 11.87
C ALA A 18 4.79 6.46 10.77
N LEU A 19 5.26 6.31 9.53
CA LEU A 19 4.43 5.90 8.40
C LEU A 19 3.94 4.45 8.51
N ALA A 20 4.78 3.55 9.01
CA ALA A 20 4.35 2.19 9.28
C ALA A 20 3.27 2.14 10.38
N GLU A 21 3.24 3.10 11.32
CA GLU A 21 2.18 3.17 12.34
C GLU A 21 0.89 3.68 11.71
N LEU A 22 1.01 4.79 10.96
CA LEU A 22 -0.07 5.46 10.26
C LEU A 22 -0.82 4.53 9.28
N TRP A 23 -0.08 3.66 8.60
CA TRP A 23 -0.61 2.69 7.63
C TRP A 23 -0.67 1.26 8.14
N SER A 24 -0.69 1.06 9.47
CA SER A 24 -0.71 -0.27 10.10
C SER A 24 -1.84 -1.19 9.61
N ASP A 25 -2.97 -0.62 9.14
CA ASP A 25 -4.11 -1.35 8.57
C ASP A 25 -3.98 -1.65 7.06
N ALA A 26 -3.05 -0.99 6.38
CA ALA A 26 -2.83 -1.08 4.93
C ALA A 26 -1.58 -1.89 4.56
N VAL A 27 -0.53 -1.86 5.40
CA VAL A 27 0.67 -2.69 5.21
C VAL A 27 0.36 -4.17 5.42
N ARG A 28 1.21 -5.05 4.89
CA ARG A 28 1.05 -6.50 5.12
C ARG A 28 1.14 -6.81 6.61
N ARG A 29 0.46 -7.90 7.01
CA ARG A 29 0.62 -8.45 8.36
C ARG A 29 2.03 -9.00 8.52
N ALA A 30 2.79 -8.42 9.42
CA ALA A 30 4.18 -8.75 9.73
C ALA A 30 4.54 -8.16 11.10
N ASP A 31 5.72 -8.52 11.61
CA ASP A 31 6.26 -7.88 12.81
C ASP A 31 6.61 -6.42 12.54
N ARG A 32 6.70 -5.63 13.61
CA ARG A 32 6.86 -4.19 13.50
C ARG A 32 8.12 -3.77 12.72
N ALA A 33 9.24 -4.44 12.99
CA ALA A 33 10.51 -4.16 12.33
C ALA A 33 10.43 -4.39 10.82
N ASP A 34 9.77 -5.48 10.40
CA ASP A 34 9.55 -5.80 9.00
C ASP A 34 8.68 -4.76 8.30
N GLN A 35 7.62 -4.27 8.97
CA GLN A 35 6.77 -3.22 8.41
C GLN A 35 7.54 -1.92 8.20
N VAL A 36 8.43 -1.56 9.14
CA VAL A 36 9.29 -0.38 8.98
C VAL A 36 10.24 -0.57 7.81
N ALA A 37 10.91 -1.72 7.71
CA ALA A 37 11.80 -2.02 6.59
C ALA A 37 11.08 -1.99 5.23
N ASP A 38 9.84 -2.51 5.15
CA ASP A 38 9.02 -2.42 3.95
C ASP A 38 8.74 -0.96 3.56
N ILE A 39 8.42 -0.10 4.53
CA ILE A 39 8.18 1.33 4.27
C ILE A 39 9.45 2.06 3.85
N GLU A 40 10.61 1.73 4.43
CA GLU A 40 11.90 2.28 3.96
C GLU A 40 12.14 1.97 2.48
N LEU A 41 11.81 0.74 2.03
CA LEU A 41 11.89 0.36 0.62
C LEU A 41 10.90 1.16 -0.25
N VAL A 42 9.68 1.41 0.24
CA VAL A 42 8.68 2.21 -0.47
C VAL A 42 9.15 3.66 -0.65
N ILE A 43 9.70 4.27 0.40
CA ILE A 43 10.24 5.64 0.36
C ILE A 43 11.39 5.70 -0.64
N LYS A 44 12.36 4.78 -0.51
CA LYS A 44 13.52 4.70 -1.42
C LYS A 44 13.10 4.51 -2.88
N ALA A 45 12.10 3.66 -3.15
CA ALA A 45 11.61 3.46 -4.51
C ALA A 45 10.96 4.72 -5.09
N ALA A 46 10.19 5.45 -4.27
CA ALA A 46 9.57 6.70 -4.68
C ALA A 46 10.59 7.81 -4.93
N GLU A 47 11.61 7.94 -4.08
CA GLU A 47 12.71 8.91 -4.26
C GLU A 47 13.44 8.73 -5.60
N MET A 48 13.53 7.49 -6.10
CA MET A 48 14.22 7.16 -7.35
C MET A 48 13.31 7.23 -8.59
N SER A 49 12.05 7.63 -8.44
CA SER A 49 11.07 7.65 -9.54
C SER A 49 10.46 9.04 -9.72
N PRO A 50 10.49 9.60 -10.94
CA PRO A 50 9.79 10.86 -11.21
C PRO A 50 8.26 10.69 -11.15
N GLU A 51 7.76 9.46 -11.29
CA GLU A 51 6.34 9.14 -11.34
C GLU A 51 5.73 8.84 -9.96
N GLN A 52 6.54 8.88 -8.90
CA GLN A 52 6.12 8.52 -7.55
C GLN A 52 6.60 9.55 -6.54
N ARG A 53 5.84 9.75 -5.47
CA ARG A 53 6.24 10.62 -4.37
C ARG A 53 5.56 10.19 -3.09
N VAL A 54 6.33 10.01 -2.01
CA VAL A 54 5.74 9.91 -0.66
C VAL A 54 5.78 11.29 -0.04
N VAL A 55 4.61 11.83 0.30
CA VAL A 55 4.49 13.14 0.94
C VAL A 55 4.09 12.96 2.39
N VAL A 56 4.79 13.64 3.29
CA VAL A 56 4.38 13.79 4.68
C VAL A 56 3.86 15.20 4.91
N VAL A 57 2.86 15.30 5.78
CA VAL A 57 2.37 16.55 6.34
C VAL A 57 2.88 16.66 7.75
N GLU A 58 3.44 17.81 8.08
CA GLU A 58 3.87 18.16 9.42
C GLU A 58 2.91 19.17 10.05
N TYR A 59 2.69 19.01 11.35
CA TYR A 59 1.95 19.94 12.20
C TYR A 59 2.81 20.23 13.42
N ASP A 60 3.22 21.49 13.59
CA ASP A 60 4.18 21.90 14.64
C ASP A 60 5.46 21.04 14.65
N GLY A 61 6.01 20.76 13.47
CA GLY A 61 7.26 20.00 13.28
C GLY A 61 7.15 18.51 13.56
N GLN A 62 5.94 17.97 13.72
CA GLN A 62 5.69 16.53 13.91
C GLN A 62 4.90 15.96 12.74
N VAL A 63 5.22 14.73 12.33
CA VAL A 63 4.48 14.03 11.28
C VAL A 63 3.01 13.86 11.70
N ALA A 64 2.13 14.55 10.98
CA ALA A 64 0.70 14.58 11.19
C ALA A 64 -0.04 13.61 10.27
N GLY A 65 0.49 13.35 9.09
CA GLY A 65 -0.11 12.48 8.10
C GLY A 65 0.78 12.25 6.90
N ALA A 66 0.36 11.37 5.99
CA ALA A 66 1.09 11.05 4.78
C ALA A 66 0.18 10.52 3.67
N VAL A 67 0.71 10.57 2.45
CA VAL A 67 0.09 10.00 1.25
C VAL A 67 1.18 9.48 0.32
N TYR A 68 0.91 8.36 -0.34
CA TYR A 68 1.73 7.86 -1.44
C TYR A 68 1.09 8.29 -2.77
N LEU A 69 1.84 9.00 -3.60
CA LEU A 69 1.41 9.49 -4.91
C LEU A 69 2.05 8.68 -6.02
N ARG A 70 1.28 8.37 -7.06
CA ARG A 70 1.77 7.67 -8.25
C ARG A 70 1.06 8.12 -9.51
N ILE A 71 1.81 8.45 -10.55
CA ILE A 71 1.31 8.66 -11.90
C ILE A 71 0.98 7.31 -12.53
N THR A 72 -0.21 7.19 -13.10
CA THR A 72 -0.67 6.01 -13.82
C THR A 72 -1.91 6.36 -14.67
N THR A 73 -2.64 5.37 -15.16
CA THR A 73 -3.94 5.56 -15.81
C THR A 73 -5.08 5.13 -14.89
N LEU A 74 -6.30 5.60 -15.16
CA LEU A 74 -7.47 5.28 -14.34
C LEU A 74 -7.67 3.75 -14.16
N SER A 75 -7.38 2.99 -15.21
CA SER A 75 -7.20 1.53 -15.15
C SER A 75 -6.32 1.06 -16.31
N PRO A 76 -5.95 -0.23 -16.38
CA PRO A 76 -5.27 -0.77 -17.57
C PRO A 76 -6.10 -0.72 -18.86
N LEU A 77 -7.42 -0.48 -18.78
CA LEU A 77 -8.32 -0.39 -19.94
C LEU A 77 -8.71 1.05 -20.27
N ASN A 78 -8.80 1.91 -19.26
CA ASN A 78 -9.02 3.34 -19.42
C ASN A 78 -7.70 4.07 -19.23
N LEU A 79 -7.12 4.49 -20.36
CA LEU A 79 -5.80 5.09 -20.44
C LEU A 79 -5.77 6.59 -20.09
N GLU A 80 -6.88 7.15 -19.58
CA GLU A 80 -6.89 8.51 -19.06
C GLU A 80 -5.83 8.67 -17.95
N PRO A 81 -4.81 9.53 -18.12
CA PRO A 81 -3.77 9.73 -17.13
C PRO A 81 -4.32 10.30 -15.82
N CYS A 82 -3.82 9.80 -14.69
CA CYS A 82 -4.20 10.28 -13.37
C CYS A 82 -3.06 10.14 -12.35
N VAL A 83 -3.10 10.97 -11.32
CA VAL A 83 -2.34 10.75 -10.09
C VAL A 83 -3.20 9.97 -9.10
N GLN A 84 -2.70 8.82 -8.66
CA GLN A 84 -3.26 8.06 -7.56
C GLN A 84 -2.75 8.59 -6.22
N SER A 85 -3.63 9.19 -5.44
CA SER A 85 -3.48 9.50 -4.01
C SER A 85 -3.83 8.25 -3.19
N ILE A 86 -2.81 7.44 -2.89
CA ILE A 86 -2.94 6.14 -2.24
C ILE A 86 -2.81 6.31 -0.73
N GLN A 87 -3.83 5.83 0.01
CA GLN A 87 -3.88 5.84 1.47
C GLN A 87 -3.55 7.22 2.10
N PRO A 88 -4.19 8.33 1.69
CA PRO A 88 -4.04 9.59 2.41
C PRO A 88 -4.57 9.41 3.84
N ARG A 89 -3.69 9.51 4.83
CA ARG A 89 -4.02 9.30 6.25
C ARG A 89 -3.46 10.42 7.11
N VAL A 90 -4.20 10.74 8.16
CA VAL A 90 -3.83 11.71 9.19
C VAL A 90 -3.98 11.01 10.54
N PHE A 91 -2.98 11.15 11.42
CA PHE A 91 -3.08 10.67 12.79
C PHE A 91 -4.26 11.33 13.51
N ASP A 92 -4.97 10.56 14.33
CA ASP A 92 -6.19 11.03 15.01
C ASP A 92 -5.95 12.30 15.84
N ARG A 93 -4.80 12.37 16.52
CA ARG A 93 -4.36 13.52 17.31
C ARG A 93 -4.14 14.80 16.48
N CYS A 94 -3.94 14.69 15.17
CA CYS A 94 -3.66 15.81 14.26
C CYS A 94 -4.84 16.14 13.33
N ARG A 95 -6.00 15.49 13.48
CA ARG A 95 -7.18 15.76 12.64
C ARG A 95 -7.80 17.13 12.92
N ARG A 96 -8.56 17.62 11.94
CA ARG A 96 -9.25 18.94 11.98
C ARG A 96 -8.32 20.16 12.04
N HIS A 97 -7.04 19.98 11.74
CA HIS A 97 -6.06 21.05 11.64
C HIS A 97 -5.59 21.29 10.20
N GLY A 98 -6.40 20.96 9.19
CA GLY A 98 -6.05 21.19 7.78
C GLY A 98 -5.12 20.14 7.14
N ALA A 99 -4.53 19.21 7.91
CA ALA A 99 -3.60 18.21 7.39
C ALA A 99 -4.18 17.37 6.23
N GLY A 100 -5.47 17.00 6.29
CA GLY A 100 -6.12 16.27 5.19
C GLY A 100 -6.25 17.10 3.91
N HIS A 101 -6.48 18.41 4.03
CA HIS A 101 -6.46 19.30 2.87
C HIS A 101 -5.05 19.42 2.30
N ALA A 102 -4.03 19.59 3.16
CA ALA A 102 -2.64 19.67 2.72
C ALA A 102 -2.17 18.40 1.97
N LEU A 103 -2.64 17.20 2.38
CA LEU A 103 -2.37 15.97 1.63
C LEU A 103 -2.98 15.98 0.23
N MET A 104 -4.22 16.46 0.10
CA MET A 104 -4.90 16.49 -1.20
C MET A 104 -4.38 17.62 -2.08
N GLU A 105 -4.01 18.75 -1.50
CA GLU A 105 -3.32 19.84 -2.18
C GLU A 105 -1.97 19.38 -2.74
N ALA A 106 -1.19 18.62 -1.97
CA ALA A 106 0.05 18.02 -2.47
C ALA A 106 -0.19 17.03 -3.62
N ALA A 107 -1.29 16.26 -3.58
CA ALA A 107 -1.66 15.36 -4.68
C ALA A 107 -2.04 16.13 -5.95
N THR A 108 -2.80 17.22 -5.80
CA THR A 108 -3.18 18.11 -6.92
C THR A 108 -1.96 18.81 -7.51
N ALA A 109 -1.10 19.40 -6.67
CA ALA A 109 0.12 20.04 -7.14
C ALA A 109 1.04 19.05 -7.88
N PHE A 110 1.19 17.82 -7.38
CA PHE A 110 1.94 16.80 -8.08
C PHE A 110 1.34 16.43 -9.45
N ALA A 111 0.01 16.43 -9.59
CA ALA A 111 -0.65 16.23 -10.87
C ALA A 111 -0.40 17.40 -11.84
N GLU A 112 -0.55 18.64 -11.35
CA GLU A 112 -0.29 19.86 -12.12
C GLU A 112 1.16 19.96 -12.59
N GLU A 113 2.14 19.64 -11.72
CA GLU A 113 3.57 19.55 -12.04
C GLU A 113 3.85 18.65 -13.25
N HIS A 114 3.03 17.61 -13.46
CA HIS A 114 3.18 16.63 -14.54
C HIS A 114 2.17 16.81 -15.68
N GLY A 115 1.37 17.88 -15.68
CA GLY A 115 0.37 18.14 -16.70
C GLY A 115 -0.80 17.14 -16.71
N ILE A 116 -1.08 16.52 -15.56
CA ILE A 116 -2.14 15.52 -15.41
C ILE A 116 -3.39 16.19 -14.83
N LEU A 117 -4.55 15.97 -15.48
CA LEU A 117 -5.80 16.63 -15.12
C LEU A 117 -6.60 15.94 -14.02
N HIS A 118 -6.30 14.66 -13.76
CA HIS A 118 -7.12 13.83 -12.88
C HIS A 118 -6.33 13.37 -11.65
N VAL A 119 -6.94 13.55 -10.47
CA VAL A 119 -6.51 12.90 -9.22
C VAL A 119 -7.56 11.88 -8.83
N VAL A 120 -7.12 10.67 -8.51
CA VAL A 120 -7.97 9.63 -7.94
C VAL A 120 -7.43 9.22 -6.58
N THR A 121 -8.30 8.84 -5.65
CA THR A 121 -7.86 8.47 -4.30
C THR A 121 -8.32 7.08 -3.90
N ALA A 122 -7.53 6.42 -3.06
CA ALA A 122 -7.88 5.17 -2.43
C ALA A 122 -7.92 5.34 -0.91
N VAL A 123 -9.13 5.35 -0.35
CA VAL A 123 -9.39 5.34 1.10
C VAL A 123 -10.12 4.05 1.50
N PRO A 124 -10.00 3.59 2.76
CA PRO A 124 -10.76 2.42 3.21
C PRO A 124 -12.26 2.60 3.00
N ASN A 125 -12.90 1.59 2.42
CA ASN A 125 -14.35 1.58 2.21
C ASN A 125 -15.16 1.65 3.51
N SER A 126 -14.60 1.16 4.62
CA SER A 126 -15.22 1.17 5.95
C SER A 126 -15.19 2.56 6.60
N SER A 127 -14.29 3.46 6.16
CA SER A 127 -14.12 4.78 6.76
C SER A 127 -15.15 5.78 6.19
N ARG A 128 -16.32 5.87 6.84
CA ARG A 128 -17.36 6.85 6.45
C ARG A 128 -16.88 8.28 6.49
N GLU A 129 -16.02 8.62 7.45
CA GLU A 129 -15.46 9.96 7.58
C GLU A 129 -14.52 10.30 6.41
N ALA A 130 -13.61 9.40 6.05
CA ALA A 130 -12.71 9.62 4.91
C ALA A 130 -13.50 9.73 3.59
N ASN A 131 -14.47 8.84 3.36
CA ASN A 131 -15.31 8.91 2.16
C ASN A 131 -16.11 10.22 2.08
N ARG A 132 -16.64 10.70 3.21
CA ARG A 132 -17.34 12.00 3.27
C ARG A 132 -16.40 13.16 2.99
N PHE A 133 -15.17 13.11 3.50
CA PHE A 133 -14.15 14.11 3.22
C PHE A 133 -13.84 14.16 1.72
N MET A 134 -13.61 13.02 1.07
CA MET A 134 -13.35 12.96 -0.37
C MET A 134 -14.56 13.46 -1.20
N ALA A 135 -15.78 13.07 -0.84
CA ALA A 135 -16.98 13.56 -1.50
C ALA A 135 -17.15 15.08 -1.40
N ARG A 136 -16.78 15.69 -0.26
CA ARG A 136 -16.82 17.16 -0.07
C ARG A 136 -15.79 17.90 -0.94
N LEU A 137 -14.71 17.24 -1.33
CA LEU A 137 -13.73 17.77 -2.27
C LEU A 137 -14.15 17.59 -3.73
N GLY A 138 -15.30 16.96 -4.00
CA GLY A 138 -15.80 16.71 -5.35
C GLY A 138 -15.34 15.39 -5.97
N LEU A 139 -14.62 14.54 -5.23
CA LEU A 139 -14.25 13.21 -5.74
C LEU A 139 -15.47 12.29 -5.74
N ALA A 140 -15.80 11.77 -6.92
CA ALA A 140 -16.86 10.79 -7.11
C ALA A 140 -16.29 9.35 -7.09
N PRO A 141 -17.05 8.36 -6.60
CA PRO A 141 -16.65 6.96 -6.65
C PRO A 141 -16.63 6.45 -8.10
N VAL A 142 -15.53 5.81 -8.51
CA VAL A 142 -15.39 5.24 -9.87
C VAL A 142 -15.36 3.71 -9.84
N VAL A 143 -14.64 3.10 -8.90
CA VAL A 143 -14.51 1.64 -8.78
C VAL A 143 -14.26 1.21 -7.33
N MET A 144 -14.56 -0.04 -7.02
CA MET A 144 -14.18 -0.69 -5.75
C MET A 144 -13.46 -2.00 -6.03
N TYR A 145 -12.24 -2.14 -5.48
CA TYR A 145 -11.54 -3.41 -5.46
C TYR A 145 -12.05 -4.30 -4.31
N ARG A 146 -12.11 -5.62 -4.57
CA ARG A 146 -12.38 -6.65 -3.55
C ARG A 146 -11.20 -7.60 -3.51
N ILE A 147 -10.78 -7.96 -2.30
CA ILE A 147 -9.66 -8.88 -2.07
C ILE A 147 -10.12 -10.07 -1.24
N ALA A 148 -9.63 -11.25 -1.63
CA ALA A 148 -9.78 -12.48 -0.87
C ALA A 148 -8.57 -13.38 -1.13
N PRO A 149 -8.16 -14.24 -0.17
CA PRO A 149 -7.16 -15.26 -0.44
C PRO A 149 -7.56 -16.16 -1.61
N THR A 150 -6.61 -16.52 -2.45
CA THR A 150 -6.86 -17.38 -3.63
C THR A 150 -7.43 -18.74 -3.24
N SER A 151 -7.06 -19.27 -2.07
CA SER A 151 -7.61 -20.50 -1.49
C SER A 151 -9.11 -20.40 -1.21
N LEU A 152 -9.55 -19.26 -0.64
CA LEU A 152 -10.97 -18.99 -0.40
C LEU A 152 -11.73 -18.86 -1.72
N LEU A 153 -11.21 -18.08 -2.67
CA LEU A 153 -11.82 -17.93 -4.00
C LEU A 153 -11.97 -19.30 -4.69
N ARG A 154 -10.92 -20.13 -4.67
CA ARG A 154 -10.95 -21.47 -5.26
C ARG A 154 -12.04 -22.34 -4.66
N SER A 155 -12.20 -22.32 -3.34
CA SER A 155 -13.22 -23.10 -2.63
C SER A 155 -14.66 -22.69 -2.98
N ARG A 156 -14.88 -21.42 -3.34
CA ARG A 156 -16.21 -20.85 -3.61
C ARG A 156 -16.60 -20.84 -5.08
N VAL A 157 -15.64 -20.64 -5.99
CA VAL A 157 -15.87 -20.52 -7.45
C VAL A 157 -15.96 -21.89 -8.14
N SER A 158 -15.35 -22.93 -7.57
CA SER A 158 -15.39 -24.29 -8.14
C SER A 158 -15.70 -25.36 -7.08
N PRO A 159 -16.88 -25.29 -6.42
CA PRO A 159 -17.22 -26.19 -5.32
C PRO A 159 -17.30 -27.67 -5.74
N GLN A 160 -17.63 -27.94 -7.01
CA GLN A 160 -17.88 -29.30 -7.51
C GLN A 160 -16.60 -30.15 -7.72
N ARG A 161 -15.40 -29.54 -7.75
CA ARG A 161 -14.12 -30.28 -7.79
C ARG A 161 -13.73 -30.91 -6.45
N GLN A 162 -14.43 -30.60 -5.36
CA GLN A 162 -14.20 -31.25 -4.06
C GLN A 162 -14.97 -32.58 -3.90
N GLN A 163 -15.93 -32.90 -4.77
CA GLN A 163 -16.70 -34.16 -4.68
C GLN A 163 -16.07 -35.31 -5.49
N THR A 164 -15.14 -35.05 -6.41
CA THR A 164 -14.34 -36.10 -7.09
C THR A 164 -13.06 -36.40 -6.29
N GLY A 165 -13.24 -37.05 -5.14
CA GLY A 165 -12.22 -37.33 -4.11
C GLY A 165 -11.04 -38.25 -4.48
N VAL A 166 -10.61 -38.32 -5.75
CA VAL A 166 -9.48 -39.17 -6.18
C VAL A 166 -8.30 -38.35 -6.75
N GLU A 167 -8.54 -37.15 -7.31
CA GLU A 167 -7.47 -36.34 -7.92
C GLU A 167 -6.74 -35.42 -6.92
N GLY A 168 -7.43 -34.91 -5.90
CA GLY A 168 -6.85 -34.00 -4.90
C GLY A 168 -5.74 -34.64 -4.06
N THR A 169 -5.85 -35.94 -3.76
CA THR A 169 -4.85 -36.71 -3.01
C THR A 169 -3.57 -36.87 -3.84
N ARG A 170 -3.69 -37.14 -5.15
CA ARG A 170 -2.52 -37.26 -6.05
C ARG A 170 -1.77 -35.94 -6.17
N HIS A 171 -2.47 -34.81 -6.33
CA HIS A 171 -1.82 -33.50 -6.41
C HIS A 171 -1.15 -33.07 -5.10
N ARG A 172 -1.75 -33.39 -3.93
CA ARG A 172 -1.10 -33.16 -2.62
C ARG A 172 0.14 -34.01 -2.43
N VAL A 173 0.10 -35.29 -2.80
CA VAL A 173 1.27 -36.18 -2.72
C VAL A 173 2.38 -35.73 -3.67
N LEU A 174 2.04 -35.28 -4.88
CA LEU A 174 3.02 -34.74 -5.84
C LEU A 174 3.63 -33.42 -5.36
N ALA A 175 2.82 -32.51 -4.79
CA ALA A 175 3.32 -31.26 -4.20
C ALA A 175 4.23 -31.53 -2.99
N ALA A 176 3.83 -32.45 -2.09
CA ALA A 176 4.65 -32.87 -0.96
C ALA A 176 5.98 -33.49 -1.42
N ARG A 177 5.97 -34.38 -2.43
CA ARG A 177 7.19 -34.96 -3.00
C ARG A 177 8.10 -33.92 -3.65
N ARG A 178 7.55 -32.89 -4.31
CA ARG A 178 8.32 -31.78 -4.88
C ARG A 178 8.98 -30.93 -3.79
N SER A 179 8.25 -30.63 -2.71
CA SER A 179 8.82 -29.89 -1.57
C SER A 179 9.94 -30.66 -0.87
N LEU A 180 9.77 -31.97 -0.67
CA LEU A 180 10.78 -32.83 -0.08
C LEU A 180 12.04 -32.94 -0.96
N ARG A 181 11.87 -33.09 -2.28
CA ARG A 181 13.01 -33.08 -3.22
C ARG A 181 13.76 -31.76 -3.23
N ARG A 182 13.06 -30.63 -3.18
CA ARG A 182 13.68 -29.31 -3.08
C ARG A 182 14.48 -29.15 -1.78
N SER A 183 13.88 -29.51 -0.65
CA SER A 183 14.56 -29.47 0.66
C SER A 183 15.76 -30.42 0.74
N ARG A 184 15.72 -31.56 0.04
CA ARG A 184 16.83 -32.52 -0.04
C ARG A 184 17.94 -32.01 -0.97
N ALA A 185 17.59 -31.39 -2.08
CA ALA A 185 18.56 -30.75 -2.97
C ALA A 185 19.25 -29.58 -2.26
N GLU A 186 18.51 -28.73 -1.55
CA GLU A 186 19.06 -27.63 -0.75
C GLU A 186 20.01 -28.12 0.36
N ARG A 187 19.69 -29.25 1.03
CA ARG A 187 20.59 -29.87 2.01
C ARG A 187 21.84 -30.50 1.42
N LEU A 188 21.78 -30.99 0.18
CA LEU A 188 22.92 -31.57 -0.54
C LEU A 188 23.80 -30.51 -1.22
N SER A 189 23.28 -29.27 -1.36
CA SER A 189 24.00 -28.12 -1.93
C SER A 189 24.71 -27.25 -0.88
N LEU A 190 24.59 -27.58 0.41
CA LEU A 190 25.32 -26.93 1.49
C LEU A 190 26.67 -27.65 1.68
N PRO A 191 27.82 -26.95 1.57
CA PRO A 191 29.11 -27.56 1.88
C PRO A 191 29.19 -27.89 3.38
N ASP A 192 29.84 -29.01 3.70
CA ASP A 192 30.04 -29.47 5.08
C ASP A 192 30.70 -28.39 5.94
N PRO A 193 30.17 -28.05 7.13
CA PRO A 193 30.77 -27.06 8.02
C PRO A 193 31.96 -27.62 8.83
N GLU A 194 32.60 -28.69 8.35
CA GLU A 194 33.88 -29.19 8.89
C GLU A 194 34.91 -29.30 7.77
N GLN A 195 35.44 -28.15 7.35
CA GLN A 195 36.84 -27.96 6.96
C GLN A 195 37.13 -26.47 6.68
N ALA A 196 37.89 -25.88 7.61
CA ALA A 196 38.81 -24.73 7.51
C ALA A 196 38.33 -23.41 6.87
#